data_AF-A0A6C7CKE8-F1
#
_entry.id   AF-A0A6C7CKE8-F1
#
_cell.length_a   1.000
_cell.length_b   1.000
_cell.length_c   1.000
_cell.angle_alpha   90.00
_cell.angle_beta   90.00
_cell.angle_gamma   90.00
#
_symmetry.space_group_name_H-M   'P 1'
#
loop_
_entity.id
_entity.type
_entity.pdbx_description
1 polymer ?
#
loop_
_entity_poly.entity_id
_entity_poly.type
_entity_poly.pdbx_seq_one_letter_code
_entity_poly.pdbx_strand_id
1 'polypeptide(L)' 'MDFDNKNDELKQKKELTQILLHNSVILKITGGKAEISMDNNLHIDIKIDAGMILYIEKGTSISFKHMKKKLMIVLNLLN' A
#
# COMPACT_ATOMS: atom_id res chain seq x y z
N MET A 1 0.09 -38.11 -1.40
CA MET A 1 -0.48 -36.76 -1.14
C MET A 1 0.58 -35.74 -1.54
N ASP A 2 0.19 -34.54 -1.97
CA ASP A 2 0.98 -33.28 -1.91
C ASP A 2 1.54 -32.62 -3.18
N PHE A 3 1.15 -33.02 -4.40
CA PHE A 3 1.39 -32.16 -5.59
C PHE A 3 0.21 -31.22 -5.90
N ASP A 4 -1.02 -31.73 -5.88
CA ASP A 4 -2.23 -30.92 -6.12
C ASP A 4 -2.44 -29.88 -5.01
N ASN A 5 -2.13 -30.23 -3.76
CA ASN A 5 -2.26 -29.36 -2.59
C ASN A 5 -1.36 -28.10 -2.66
N LYS A 6 -0.15 -28.23 -3.22
CA LYS A 6 0.78 -27.10 -3.39
C LYS A 6 0.34 -26.15 -4.51
N ASN A 7 -0.28 -26.69 -5.57
CA ASN A 7 -0.81 -25.87 -6.66
C ASN A 7 -2.05 -25.09 -6.23
N ASP A 8 -2.93 -25.69 -5.43
CA ASP A 8 -4.09 -25.00 -4.87
C ASP A 8 -3.69 -23.89 -3.89
N GLU A 9 -2.68 -24.10 -3.02
CA GLU A 9 -2.15 -23.03 -2.16
C GLU A 9 -1.52 -21.87 -2.96
N LEU A 10 -0.77 -22.18 -4.02
CA LEU A 10 -0.17 -21.15 -4.88
C LEU A 10 -1.22 -20.36 -5.66
N LYS A 11 -2.29 -21.03 -6.10
CA LYS A 11 -3.41 -20.41 -6.80
C LYS A 11 -4.21 -19.50 -5.85
N GLN A 12 -4.51 -19.96 -4.64
CA GLN A 12 -5.16 -19.16 -3.60
C GLN A 12 -4.31 -17.95 -3.20
N LYS A 13 -2.99 -18.10 -3.02
CA LYS A 13 -2.08 -16.98 -2.74
C LYS A 13 -2.07 -15.93 -3.87
N LYS A 14 -2.08 -16.37 -5.13
CA LYS A 14 -2.18 -15.48 -6.29
C LYS A 14 -3.52 -14.75 -6.34
N GLU A 15 -4.63 -15.46 -6.13
CA GLU A 15 -5.97 -14.87 -6.11
C GLU A 15 -6.13 -13.87 -4.95
N LEU A 16 -5.66 -14.20 -3.74
CA LEU A 16 -5.65 -13.28 -2.59
C LEU A 16 -4.78 -12.05 -2.86
N THR A 17 -3.60 -12.23 -3.45
CA THR A 17 -2.72 -11.10 -3.81
C THR A 17 -3.38 -10.22 -4.86
N GLN A 18 -4.05 -10.80 -5.86
CA GLN A 18 -4.79 -10.06 -6.87
C GLN A 18 -5.98 -9.30 -6.26
N ILE A 19 -6.76 -9.91 -5.36
CA ILE A 19 -7.87 -9.27 -4.66
C ILE A 19 -7.38 -8.09 -3.80
N LEU A 20 -6.31 -8.30 -3.03
CA LEU A 20 -5.70 -7.25 -2.21
C LEU A 20 -5.19 -6.09 -3.08
N LEU A 21 -4.59 -6.38 -4.23
CA LEU A 21 -4.10 -5.36 -5.16
C LEU A 21 -5.24 -4.60 -5.86
N HIS A 22 -6.32 -5.28 -6.26
CA HIS A 22 -7.51 -4.64 -6.85
C HIS A 22 -8.21 -3.69 -5.87
N ASN A 23 -8.19 -4.03 -4.58
CA ASN A 23 -8.74 -3.19 -3.53
C ASN A 23 -7.72 -2.23 -2.90
N SER A 24 -6.62 -1.93 -3.57
CA SER A 24 -5.61 -1.00 -3.07
C SER A 24 -5.35 0.17 -4.02
N VAL A 25 -4.85 1.26 -3.46
CA VAL A 25 -4.28 2.42 -4.15
C VAL A 25 -2.78 2.39 -3.95
N ILE A 26 -2.03 2.64 -5.03
CA ILE A 26 -0.57 2.76 -4.95
C ILE A 26 -0.21 4.22 -4.73
N LEU A 27 0.53 4.49 -3.66
CA LEU A 27 1.05 5.80 -3.34
C LEU A 27 2.58 5.79 -3.44
N LYS A 28 3.13 6.56 -4.38
CA LYS A 28 4.58 6.70 -4.60
C LYS A 28 5.06 8.05 -4.13
N ILE A 29 6.05 8.06 -3.26
CA ILE A 29 6.71 9.28 -2.78
C ILE A 29 7.90 9.56 -3.68
N THR A 30 7.84 10.67 -4.41
CA THR A 30 8.85 11.02 -5.43
C THR A 30 9.83 12.09 -4.96
N GLY A 31 9.55 12.76 -3.85
CA GLY A 31 10.45 13.75 -3.26
C GLY A 31 10.02 14.17 -1.85
N GLY A 32 11.01 14.58 -1.05
CA GLY A 32 10.80 15.05 0.33
C GLY A 32 10.73 13.93 1.37
N LYS A 33 10.36 14.32 2.59
CA LYS A 33 10.07 13.43 3.70
C LYS A 33 8.72 13.80 4.32
N ALA A 34 7.90 12.81 4.63
CA ALA A 34 6.61 13.01 5.27
C ALA A 34 6.34 11.94 6.33
N GLU A 35 5.37 12.23 7.18
CA GLU A 35 4.76 11.27 8.10
C GLU A 35 3.33 11.05 7.59
N ILE A 36 2.96 9.79 7.37
CA ILE A 36 1.62 9.41 6.96
C ILE A 36 0.95 8.75 8.14
N SER A 37 -0.23 9.25 8.50
CA SER A 37 -1.14 8.56 9.41
C SER A 37 -2.22 7.86 8.57
N MET A 38 -2.39 6.57 8.80
CA MET A 38 -3.39 5.73 8.15
C MET A 38 -4.37 5.21 9.20
N ASP A 39 -5.66 5.41 8.95
CA ASP A 39 -6.75 4.93 9.78
C ASP A 39 -7.62 3.95 8.98
N ASN A 40 -7.50 2.67 9.34
CA ASN A 40 -8.36 1.59 8.84
C ASN A 40 -8.51 0.52 9.93
N ASN A 41 -9.45 0.72 10.85
CA ASN A 41 -9.66 -0.05 12.09
C ASN A 41 -8.46 -0.11 13.08
N LEU A 42 -7.26 0.27 12.62
CA LEU A 42 -6.04 0.44 13.36
C LEU A 42 -5.38 1.75 12.91
N HIS A 43 -4.94 2.56 13.88
CA HIS A 43 -4.20 3.79 13.61
C HIS A 43 -2.71 3.47 13.46
N ILE A 44 -2.11 3.86 12.34
CA ILE A 44 -0.70 3.60 12.03
C ILE A 44 -0.02 4.88 11.54
N ASP A 45 1.06 5.27 12.21
CA ASP A 45 1.94 6.35 11.78
C ASP A 45 3.22 5.81 11.14
N ILE A 46 3.50 6.23 9.90
CA ILE A 46 4.65 5.77 9.12
C ILE A 46 5.44 6.97 8.62
N LYS A 47 6.74 7.01 8.92
CA LYS A 47 7.67 7.96 8.30
C LYS A 47 8.09 7.45 6.94
N ILE A 48 7.90 8.29 5.93
CA ILE A 48 8.18 7.99 4.53
C ILE A 48 9.22 8.93 3.94
N ASP A 49 10.05 8.38 3.08
CA ASP A 49 11.09 9.07 2.34
C ASP A 49 10.88 8.93 0.83
N ALA A 50 11.55 9.78 0.05
CA ALA A 50 11.56 9.69 -1.40
C ALA A 50 12.03 8.31 -1.89
N GLY A 51 11.28 7.71 -2.81
CA GLY A 51 11.52 6.37 -3.35
C GLY A 51 10.63 5.28 -2.74
N MET A 52 9.96 5.55 -1.62
CA MET A 52 9.04 4.58 -1.00
C MET A 52 7.73 4.45 -1.80
N ILE A 53 7.23 3.22 -1.85
CA ILE A 53 5.95 2.85 -2.47
C ILE A 53 5.09 2.19 -1.40
N LEU A 54 3.86 2.69 -1.24
CA LEU A 54 2.88 2.17 -0.31
C LEU A 54 1.69 1.60 -1.08
N TYR A 55 1.22 0.44 -0.63
CA TYR A 55 -0.05 -0.16 -1.05
C TYR A 55 -1.04 0.11 0.06
N ILE A 56 -2.06 0.92 -0.21
CA ILE A 56 -3.03 1.35 0.78
C ILE A 56 -4.39 0.81 0.39
N GLU A 57 -5.03 0.07 1.28
CA GLU A 57 -6.36 -0.48 1.03
C GLU A 57 -7.39 0.63 0.79
N LYS A 58 -8.24 0.45 -0.22
CA LYS A 58 -9.35 1.36 -0.55
C LYS A 58 -10.28 1.47 0.65
N GLY A 59 -10.61 2.71 1.04
CA GLY A 59 -11.38 3.00 2.24
C GLY A 59 -10.54 3.38 3.46
N THR A 60 -9.22 3.16 3.42
CA THR A 60 -8.30 3.69 4.43
C THR A 60 -8.28 5.21 4.38
N SER A 61 -8.53 5.86 5.52
CA SER A 61 -8.35 7.31 5.64
C SER A 61 -6.88 7.63 5.81
N ILE A 62 -6.37 8.56 5.00
CA ILE A 62 -4.94 8.90 4.96
C ILE A 62 -4.79 10.40 5.23
N SER A 63 -3.91 10.76 6.15
CA SER A 63 -3.47 12.15 6.35
C SER A 63 -1.96 12.28 6.25
N PHE A 64 -1.49 13.44 5.79
CA PHE A 64 -0.08 13.71 5.54
C PHE A 64 0.39 14.84 6.44
N LYS A 65 1.43 14.58 7.22
CA LYS A 65 2.19 15.59 7.92
C LYS A 65 3.53 15.78 7.24
N HIS A 66 3.65 16.92 6.57
CA HIS A 66 4.86 17.30 5.86
C HIS A 66 6.00 17.57 6.84
N MET A 67 7.17 16.94 6.65
CA MET A 67 8.29 17.08 7.59
C MET A 67 9.45 17.92 7.04
N LYS A 68 9.84 17.79 5.77
CA LYS A 68 10.97 18.55 5.18
C LYS A 68 11.02 18.50 3.64
N LYS A 69 11.37 19.63 3.00
CA LYS A 69 11.47 19.86 1.52
C LYS A 69 10.14 19.64 0.76
N LYS A 70 10.01 20.15 -0.48
CA LYS A 70 8.78 19.99 -1.30
C LYS A 70 8.39 18.51 -1.43
N LEU A 71 7.25 18.13 -0.86
CA LEU A 71 6.69 16.78 -0.91
C LEU A 71 6.02 16.60 -2.27
N MET A 72 6.35 15.51 -2.96
CA MET A 72 5.71 15.14 -4.22
C MET A 72 5.18 13.72 -4.12
N ILE A 73 3.87 13.58 -4.29
CA ILE A 73 3.14 12.32 -4.20
C ILE A 73 2.48 12.05 -5.54
N VAL A 74 2.63 10.83 -6.04
CA VAL A 74 1.88 10.32 -7.19
C VAL A 74 0.95 9.22 -6.70
N LEU A 75 -0.34 9.38 -6.97
CA LEU A 75 -1.38 8.41 -6.65
C LEU A 75 -1.81 7.71 -7.94
N ASN A 76 -1.68 6.39 -7.99
CA ASN A 76 -2.19 5.59 -9.10
C ASN A 76 -3.32 4.69 -8.59
N LEU A 77 -4.50 4.83 -9.21
CA LEU A 77 -5.62 3.93 -9.00
C LEU A 77 -5.39 2.69 -9.86
N LEU A 78 -5.30 1.53 -9.22
CA LEU A 78 -5.37 0.25 -9.92
C LEU A 78 -6.86 -0.04 -10.21
N ASN A 79 -7.20 -0.11 -11.51
CA ASN A 79 -8.50 -0.54 -12.02
C ASN A 79 -8.47 -2.05 -12.28
#